data_AF-A0A9P4UXD4-F1
#
_entry.id   AF-A0A9P4UXD4-F1
#
_cell.length_a   1.000
_cell.length_b   1.000
_cell.length_c   1.000
_cell.angle_alpha   90.00
_cell.angle_beta   90.00
_cell.angle_gamma   90.00
#
_symmetry.space_group_name_H-M   'P 1'
#
loop_
_entity.id
_entity.type
_entity.pdbx_description
1 polymer ?
#
loop_
_entity_poly.entity_id
_entity_poly.type
_entity_poly.pdbx_seq_one_letter_code
_entity_poly.pdbx_strand_id
1 'polypeptide(L)'
;MASPLKHPIFKDIEARLTELGTENCFLELLRLEHWLPFSDQAVQVLQPRFGHDRLDLPRLFAANEFCPTNADLTVSSLKQSLRDAVGGSETVNWTSTSGDVEEDRQQALDMIAKLDTYNLKGAGSVLDVDLPILGKPHPPYPQNPAMPGVLNNPDCFVVDVMPAGAVQELDLDYNHRMSVLLHGCRAIYIAPPTQRSMSAMKVMWTEKSDSASSVLDEGVCLLQEENQTVFIPPFCPVVICALQPTVCADYELVLASNIPRRLANLDIFTAQNKQRALELQQKNLEWFIEAIVNDIALVLSDGEDETSSVVPAICNIWDRVKENLRSLFYEADLEWTFLENIWIEQMLSKLSGPESTGSCVICGDKLGISNRATKAAKKTIVDRHFQNKHWGPE
;
A
#
# COMPACT_ATOMS: atom_id res chain seq x y z
N MET A 1 -12.03 -0.66 -29.24
CA MET A 1 -12.97 -1.23 -28.25
C MET A 1 -14.26 -0.42 -28.28
N ALA A 2 -15.40 -0.97 -27.86
CA ALA A 2 -16.61 -0.18 -27.69
C ALA A 2 -16.38 0.89 -26.62
N SER A 3 -16.98 2.08 -26.76
CA SER A 3 -16.83 3.15 -25.76
C SER A 3 -17.26 2.65 -24.37
N PRO A 4 -16.46 2.89 -23.32
CA PRO A 4 -16.78 2.46 -21.96
C PRO A 4 -18.07 3.09 -21.42
N LEU A 5 -18.50 4.24 -21.96
CA LEU A 5 -19.78 4.88 -21.60
C LEU A 5 -21.02 4.08 -22.01
N LYS A 6 -20.86 3.09 -22.89
CA LYS A 6 -21.93 2.16 -23.28
C LYS A 6 -21.90 0.87 -22.46
N HIS A 7 -20.88 0.68 -21.63
CA HIS A 7 -20.75 -0.53 -20.84
C HIS A 7 -21.77 -0.55 -19.68
N PRO A 8 -22.34 -1.72 -19.32
CA PRO A 8 -23.29 -1.83 -18.20
C PRO A 8 -22.77 -1.25 -16.89
N ILE A 9 -21.48 -1.43 -16.56
CA ILE A 9 -20.85 -0.85 -15.36
C ILE A 9 -21.01 0.67 -15.32
N PHE A 10 -20.69 1.38 -16.42
CA PHE A 10 -20.87 2.83 -16.47
C PHE A 10 -22.32 3.22 -16.28
N LYS A 11 -23.24 2.50 -16.93
CA LYS A 11 -24.68 2.79 -16.84
C LYS A 11 -25.24 2.57 -15.44
N ASP A 12 -24.77 1.56 -14.72
CA ASP A 12 -25.16 1.33 -13.33
C ASP A 12 -24.61 2.43 -12.42
N ILE A 13 -23.32 2.79 -12.55
CA ILE A 13 -22.72 3.89 -11.79
C ILE A 13 -23.43 5.22 -12.06
N GLU A 14 -23.64 5.55 -13.34
CA GLU A 14 -24.34 6.77 -13.78
C GLU A 14 -25.76 6.82 -13.23
N ALA A 15 -26.52 5.72 -13.29
CA ALA A 15 -27.87 5.67 -12.77
C ALA A 15 -27.89 5.89 -11.24
N ARG A 16 -27.09 5.13 -10.48
CA ARG A 16 -27.06 5.23 -9.01
C ARG A 16 -26.63 6.61 -8.53
N LEU A 17 -25.60 7.20 -9.15
CA LEU A 17 -25.15 8.55 -8.78
C LEU A 17 -26.13 9.64 -9.20
N THR A 18 -26.83 9.48 -10.34
CA THR A 18 -27.89 10.42 -10.75
C THR A 18 -29.07 10.40 -9.77
N GLU A 19 -29.44 9.23 -9.24
CA GLU A 19 -30.50 9.09 -8.23
C GLU A 19 -30.18 9.81 -6.91
N LEU A 20 -28.89 9.92 -6.57
CA LEU A 20 -28.43 10.67 -5.40
C LEU A 20 -28.50 12.20 -5.60
N GLY A 21 -28.66 12.67 -6.83
CA GLY A 21 -28.84 14.09 -7.14
C GLY A 21 -27.58 14.95 -6.93
N THR A 22 -26.40 14.33 -6.84
CA THR A 22 -25.14 15.03 -6.62
C THR A 22 -24.32 15.13 -7.91
N GLU A 23 -23.80 16.32 -8.19
CA GLU A 23 -22.68 16.45 -9.13
C GLU A 23 -21.48 15.72 -8.51
N ASN A 24 -20.92 14.75 -9.24
CA ASN A 24 -19.95 13.83 -8.69
C ASN A 24 -18.71 13.77 -9.59
N CYS A 25 -17.56 14.18 -9.06
CA CYS A 25 -16.28 14.20 -9.76
C CYS A 25 -15.83 12.83 -10.28
N PHE A 26 -16.31 11.73 -9.69
CA PHE A 26 -16.09 10.37 -10.19
C PHE A 26 -16.79 10.15 -11.53
N LEU A 27 -18.01 10.65 -11.73
CA LEU A 27 -18.67 10.56 -13.04
C LEU A 27 -17.93 11.38 -14.09
N GLU A 28 -17.40 12.55 -13.72
CA GLU A 28 -16.59 13.36 -14.62
C GLU A 28 -15.33 12.60 -15.06
N LEU A 29 -14.63 11.97 -14.12
CA LEU A 29 -13.49 11.09 -14.40
C LEU A 29 -13.87 9.97 -15.37
N LEU A 30 -14.97 9.27 -15.14
CA LEU A 30 -15.41 8.19 -16.04
C LEU A 30 -15.84 8.70 -17.42
N ARG A 31 -16.38 9.92 -17.51
CA ARG A 31 -16.76 10.55 -18.80
C ARG A 31 -15.58 10.91 -19.68
N LEU A 32 -14.36 10.94 -19.13
CA LEU A 32 -13.15 11.12 -19.94
C LEU A 32 -12.77 9.89 -20.77
N GLU A 33 -13.44 8.74 -20.58
CA GLU A 33 -13.21 7.49 -21.33
C GLU A 33 -11.77 6.92 -21.21
N HIS A 34 -10.97 7.39 -20.25
CA HIS A 34 -9.64 6.86 -19.93
C HIS A 34 -9.72 5.66 -18.98
N TRP A 35 -10.57 4.69 -19.30
CA TRP A 35 -10.74 3.49 -18.47
C TRP A 35 -11.35 2.33 -19.25
N LEU A 36 -11.05 1.12 -18.77
CA LEU A 36 -11.67 -0.12 -19.23
C LEU A 36 -12.53 -0.74 -18.12
N PRO A 37 -13.70 -1.30 -18.44
CA PRO A 37 -14.47 -2.07 -17.46
C PRO A 37 -13.66 -3.28 -17.01
N PHE A 38 -13.59 -3.49 -15.69
CA PHE A 38 -12.81 -4.55 -15.10
C PHE A 38 -13.25 -5.92 -15.63
N SER A 39 -12.29 -6.66 -16.16
CA SER A 39 -12.40 -8.00 -16.70
C SER A 39 -10.99 -8.57 -16.84
N ASP A 40 -10.86 -9.89 -16.89
CA ASP A 40 -9.55 -10.53 -17.13
C ASP A 40 -8.90 -10.02 -18.43
N GLN A 41 -9.72 -9.76 -19.46
CA GLN A 41 -9.25 -9.21 -20.73
C GLN A 41 -8.72 -7.77 -20.57
N ALA A 42 -9.43 -6.91 -19.85
CA ALA A 42 -8.99 -5.54 -19.61
C ALA A 42 -7.68 -5.51 -18.81
N VAL A 43 -7.57 -6.35 -17.78
CA VAL A 43 -6.36 -6.49 -16.97
C VAL A 43 -5.19 -7.00 -17.82
N GLN A 44 -5.41 -7.98 -18.71
CA GLN A 44 -4.38 -8.46 -19.64
C GLN A 44 -3.92 -7.37 -20.62
N VAL A 45 -4.84 -6.56 -21.14
CA VAL A 45 -4.51 -5.43 -22.04
C VAL A 45 -3.64 -4.40 -21.32
N LEU A 46 -3.92 -4.14 -20.04
CA LEU A 46 -3.21 -3.15 -19.23
C LEU A 46 -2.00 -3.71 -18.48
N GLN A 47 -1.78 -5.03 -18.49
CA GLN A 47 -0.67 -5.68 -17.79
C GLN A 47 0.69 -5.02 -18.05
N PRO A 48 1.08 -4.66 -19.29
CA PRO A 48 2.37 -4.00 -19.53
C PRO A 48 2.56 -2.66 -18.81
N ARG A 49 1.47 -2.02 -18.36
CA ARG A 49 1.49 -0.75 -17.62
C ARG A 49 1.45 -0.94 -16.10
N PHE A 50 0.78 -2.00 -15.65
CA PHE A 50 0.68 -2.36 -14.23
C PHE A 50 1.97 -3.00 -13.72
N GLY A 51 2.46 -4.00 -14.45
CA GLY A 51 3.64 -4.77 -14.12
C GLY A 51 3.58 -6.19 -14.70
N HIS A 52 4.70 -6.90 -14.63
CA HIS A 52 4.79 -8.25 -15.18
C HIS A 52 4.36 -9.31 -14.18
N ASP A 53 4.41 -9.01 -12.88
CA ASP A 53 3.98 -9.95 -11.86
C ASP A 53 2.45 -10.06 -11.86
N ARG A 54 1.99 -11.27 -11.56
CA ARG A 54 0.58 -11.56 -11.35
C ARG A 54 -0.01 -10.75 -10.17
N LEU A 55 0.83 -10.34 -9.22
CA LEU A 55 0.52 -9.50 -8.05
C LEU A 55 0.65 -8.00 -8.35
N ASP A 56 1.15 -7.60 -9.51
CA ASP A 56 1.11 -6.20 -9.96
C ASP A 56 -0.25 -5.81 -10.56
N LEU A 57 -1.20 -6.74 -10.63
CA LEU A 57 -2.48 -6.57 -11.33
C LEU A 57 -3.65 -6.39 -10.34
N PRO A 58 -4.58 -5.45 -10.58
CA PRO A 58 -5.80 -5.33 -9.80
C PRO A 58 -6.65 -6.60 -9.88
N ARG A 59 -7.32 -6.94 -8.78
CA ARG A 59 -8.22 -8.10 -8.72
C ARG A 59 -9.47 -7.83 -7.95
N LEU A 60 -10.54 -8.50 -8.36
CA LEU A 60 -11.79 -8.59 -7.63
C LEU A 60 -12.01 -10.06 -7.27
N PHE A 61 -12.22 -10.33 -5.99
CA PHE A 61 -12.51 -11.66 -5.49
C PHE A 61 -13.95 -11.71 -5.00
N ALA A 62 -14.64 -12.80 -5.32
CA ALA A 62 -15.96 -13.05 -4.78
C ALA A 62 -15.90 -13.30 -3.26
N ALA A 63 -17.05 -13.19 -2.59
CA ALA A 63 -17.20 -13.28 -1.14
C ALA A 63 -16.61 -14.53 -0.49
N ASN A 64 -16.49 -15.61 -1.25
CA ASN A 64 -16.01 -16.91 -0.82
C ASN A 64 -14.65 -17.30 -1.43
N GLU A 65 -14.09 -16.47 -2.32
CA GLU A 65 -12.95 -16.87 -3.14
C GLU A 65 -11.61 -16.43 -2.56
N PHE A 66 -11.57 -15.42 -1.68
CA PHE A 66 -10.28 -14.90 -1.21
C PHE A 66 -10.38 -13.98 0.03
N CYS A 67 -9.84 -14.46 1.16
CA CYS A 67 -9.22 -13.60 2.15
C CYS A 67 -7.82 -14.18 2.40
N PRO A 68 -6.76 -13.57 1.87
CA PRO A 68 -5.44 -14.18 1.87
C PRO A 68 -4.79 -14.30 3.25
N THR A 69 -5.41 -13.72 4.28
CA THR A 69 -4.74 -13.33 5.52
C THR A 69 -5.15 -14.10 6.75
N ASN A 70 -5.93 -15.18 6.69
CA ASN A 70 -6.13 -16.21 7.73
C ASN A 70 -7.48 -16.89 7.45
N ALA A 71 -7.56 -18.22 7.58
CA ALA A 71 -8.84 -18.94 7.53
C ALA A 71 -9.85 -18.40 8.56
N ASP A 72 -9.37 -17.79 9.64
CA ASP A 72 -10.19 -17.18 10.69
C ASP A 72 -10.70 -15.78 10.32
N LEU A 73 -10.05 -15.06 9.40
CA LEU A 73 -10.44 -13.70 8.97
C LEU A 73 -11.50 -13.75 7.86
N THR A 74 -12.67 -14.29 8.21
CA THR A 74 -13.88 -14.25 7.36
C THR A 74 -14.55 -12.87 7.42
N VAL A 75 -15.37 -12.52 6.42
CA VAL A 75 -16.16 -11.28 6.47
C VAL A 75 -17.03 -11.19 7.73
N SER A 76 -17.63 -12.30 8.15
CA SER A 76 -18.40 -12.37 9.41
C SER A 76 -17.53 -12.09 10.64
N SER A 77 -16.30 -12.61 10.68
CA SER A 77 -15.36 -12.32 11.78
C SER A 77 -14.94 -10.86 11.77
N LEU A 78 -14.69 -10.25 10.60
CA LEU A 78 -14.33 -8.84 10.48
C LEU A 78 -15.48 -7.93 10.96
N LYS A 79 -16.73 -8.22 10.54
CA LYS A 79 -17.92 -7.51 11.03
C LYS A 79 -18.04 -7.60 12.55
N GLN A 80 -17.81 -8.78 13.13
CA GLN A 80 -17.89 -8.98 14.58
C GLN A 80 -16.77 -8.22 15.31
N SER A 81 -15.52 -8.37 14.89
CA SER A 81 -14.38 -7.70 15.49
C SER A 81 -14.47 -6.18 15.39
N LEU A 82 -15.00 -5.66 14.28
CA LEU A 82 -15.28 -4.23 14.12
C LEU A 82 -16.32 -3.74 15.15
N ARG A 83 -17.43 -4.48 15.35
CA ARG A 83 -18.43 -4.14 16.39
C ARG A 83 -17.84 -4.19 17.79
N ASP A 84 -17.04 -5.20 18.09
CA ASP A 84 -16.40 -5.37 19.40
C ASP A 84 -15.40 -4.25 19.69
N ALA A 85 -14.58 -3.88 18.69
CA ALA A 85 -13.59 -2.82 18.82
C ALA A 85 -14.25 -1.46 19.07
N VAL A 86 -15.32 -1.17 18.34
CA VAL A 86 -16.06 0.09 18.42
C VAL A 86 -16.91 0.19 19.69
N GLY A 87 -17.44 -0.94 20.18
CA GLY A 87 -18.20 -0.99 21.44
C GLY A 87 -17.35 -0.88 22.71
N GLY A 88 -16.02 -1.03 22.61
CA GLY A 88 -15.13 -1.19 23.75
C GLY A 88 -14.04 -0.13 23.97
N SER A 89 -13.92 0.89 23.11
CA SER A 89 -12.69 1.69 23.04
C SER A 89 -12.86 3.23 23.04
N GLU A 90 -12.08 3.90 23.90
CA GLU A 90 -11.78 5.35 23.87
C GLU A 90 -10.67 5.72 22.84
N THR A 91 -10.08 4.74 22.14
CA THR A 91 -8.84 4.90 21.36
C THR A 91 -9.03 4.87 19.85
N VAL A 92 -10.26 5.00 19.36
CA VAL A 92 -10.52 5.05 17.91
C VAL A 92 -10.26 6.47 17.41
N ASN A 93 -9.35 6.62 16.44
CA ASN A 93 -9.11 7.88 15.77
C ASN A 93 -10.15 8.08 14.67
N TRP A 94 -10.91 9.18 14.75
CA TRP A 94 -11.97 9.51 13.81
C TRP A 94 -11.51 10.69 12.94
N THR A 95 -11.39 10.46 11.63
CA THR A 95 -11.16 11.53 10.66
C THR A 95 -12.50 11.96 10.07
N SER A 96 -13.01 13.11 10.51
CA SER A 96 -14.26 13.69 9.99
C SER A 96 -14.08 14.25 8.59
N THR A 97 -15.11 14.08 7.78
CA THR A 97 -15.18 14.62 6.42
C THR A 97 -16.09 15.83 6.32
N SER A 98 -17.07 15.96 7.23
CA SER A 98 -18.01 17.09 7.24
C SER A 98 -17.55 18.27 8.10
N GLY A 99 -16.51 18.07 8.91
CA GLY A 99 -16.01 19.05 9.89
C GLY A 99 -16.71 18.97 11.26
N ASP A 100 -17.78 18.17 11.39
CA ASP A 100 -18.39 17.81 12.68
C ASP A 100 -18.01 16.36 13.05
N VAL A 101 -16.98 16.25 13.90
CA VAL A 101 -16.40 14.96 14.31
C VAL A 101 -17.38 14.12 15.11
N GLU A 102 -18.22 14.73 15.95
CA GLU A 102 -19.13 13.96 16.80
C GLU A 102 -20.34 13.44 16.03
N GLU A 103 -20.87 14.23 15.10
CA GLU A 103 -21.94 13.77 14.22
C GLU A 103 -21.45 12.66 13.27
N ASP A 104 -20.33 12.85 12.57
CA ASP A 104 -19.75 11.85 11.67
C ASP A 104 -19.45 10.55 12.43
N ARG A 105 -18.86 10.66 13.63
CA ARG A 105 -18.61 9.53 14.52
C ARG A 105 -19.91 8.81 14.85
N GLN A 106 -20.92 9.51 15.36
CA GLN A 106 -22.16 8.88 15.80
C GLN A 106 -22.88 8.15 14.65
N GLN A 107 -22.82 8.70 13.45
CA GLN A 107 -23.38 8.06 12.26
C GLN A 107 -22.58 6.83 11.82
N ALA A 108 -21.26 6.90 11.84
CA ALA A 108 -20.42 5.74 11.55
C ALA A 108 -20.62 4.61 12.58
N LEU A 109 -20.71 4.96 13.88
CA LEU A 109 -21.07 4.02 14.94
C LEU A 109 -22.40 3.32 14.67
N ASP A 110 -23.42 4.07 14.24
CA ASP A 110 -24.74 3.51 13.93
C ASP A 110 -24.69 2.58 12.70
N MET A 111 -23.93 2.95 11.66
CA MET A 111 -23.70 2.09 10.49
C MET A 111 -23.00 0.78 10.87
N ILE A 112 -21.96 0.86 11.70
CA ILE A 112 -21.18 -0.30 12.17
C ILE A 112 -22.06 -1.24 13.02
N ALA A 113 -22.88 -0.69 13.91
CA ALA A 113 -23.80 -1.46 14.72
C ALA A 113 -24.86 -2.21 13.88
N LYS A 114 -25.12 -1.75 12.66
CA LYS A 114 -26.21 -2.21 11.79
C LYS A 114 -25.74 -2.84 10.46
N LEU A 115 -24.49 -3.29 10.37
CA LEU A 115 -23.89 -3.88 9.15
C LEU A 115 -24.66 -5.06 8.52
N ASP A 116 -25.58 -5.69 9.26
CA ASP A 116 -26.42 -6.78 8.75
C ASP A 116 -27.80 -6.29 8.24
N THR A 117 -28.03 -4.97 8.19
CA THR A 117 -29.30 -4.38 7.77
C THR A 117 -29.17 -3.61 6.45
N TYR A 118 -30.03 -3.94 5.49
CA TYR A 118 -29.96 -3.42 4.11
C TYR A 118 -30.44 -1.98 3.92
N ASN A 119 -30.95 -1.32 4.97
CA ASN A 119 -31.60 0.00 4.87
C ASN A 119 -30.86 1.08 5.67
N LEU A 120 -29.53 1.00 5.71
CA LEU A 120 -28.71 2.02 6.35
C LEU A 120 -28.83 3.35 5.61
N LYS A 121 -29.03 4.43 6.37
CA LYS A 121 -28.99 5.81 5.89
C LYS A 121 -28.10 6.60 6.85
N GLY A 122 -27.01 7.14 6.32
CA GLY A 122 -26.07 8.00 7.04
C GLY A 122 -25.45 8.98 6.03
N ALA A 123 -25.16 10.19 6.48
CA ALA A 123 -24.54 11.27 5.72
C ALA A 123 -23.07 11.55 6.14
N GLY A 124 -22.64 11.06 7.30
CA GLY A 124 -21.29 11.20 7.80
C GLY A 124 -20.35 10.18 7.16
N SER A 125 -19.17 10.64 6.76
CA SER A 125 -18.06 9.76 6.37
C SER A 125 -16.99 9.81 7.45
N VAL A 126 -16.47 8.64 7.79
CA VAL A 126 -15.27 8.49 8.59
C VAL A 126 -14.30 7.67 7.77
N LEU A 127 -13.16 8.25 7.46
CA LEU A 127 -12.08 7.56 6.79
C LEU A 127 -11.01 7.20 7.81
N ASP A 128 -10.31 6.12 7.50
CA ASP A 128 -9.14 5.68 8.21
C ASP A 128 -9.32 5.33 9.70
N VAL A 129 -10.41 4.65 10.05
CA VAL A 129 -10.64 4.18 11.43
C VAL A 129 -9.64 3.08 11.78
N ASP A 130 -8.59 3.43 12.51
CA ASP A 130 -7.59 2.48 12.99
C ASP A 130 -8.21 1.51 14.02
N LEU A 131 -8.05 0.20 13.78
CA LEU A 131 -8.52 -0.87 14.63
C LEU A 131 -7.34 -1.75 15.09
N PRO A 132 -6.55 -1.32 16.08
CA PRO A 132 -5.38 -2.07 16.56
C PRO A 132 -5.72 -3.48 17.08
N ILE A 133 -6.97 -3.72 17.48
CA ILE A 133 -7.45 -5.04 17.91
C ILE A 133 -7.45 -6.06 16.76
N LEU A 134 -7.71 -5.60 15.53
CA LEU A 134 -7.61 -6.42 14.32
C LEU A 134 -6.16 -6.60 13.87
N GLY A 135 -5.28 -5.65 14.19
CA GLY A 135 -3.83 -5.70 13.93
C GLY A 135 -3.02 -6.44 14.99
N LYS A 136 -3.64 -7.19 15.93
CA LYS A 136 -2.86 -8.01 16.87
C LYS A 136 -2.03 -9.01 16.07
N PRO A 137 -0.75 -9.22 16.41
CA PRO A 137 0.12 -10.12 15.68
C PRO A 137 -0.49 -11.51 15.67
N HIS A 138 -1.11 -11.86 14.56
CA HIS A 138 -1.49 -13.23 14.28
C HIS A 138 -0.18 -14.03 14.16
N PRO A 139 -0.18 -15.34 14.52
CA PRO A 139 0.99 -16.17 14.26
C PRO A 139 1.43 -15.97 12.80
N PRO A 140 2.75 -15.94 12.53
CA PRO A 140 3.28 -15.67 11.18
C PRO A 140 2.52 -16.53 10.18
N TYR A 141 1.97 -15.87 9.15
CA TYR A 141 1.07 -16.54 8.23
C TYR A 141 1.74 -17.80 7.67
N PRO A 142 1.03 -18.95 7.65
CA PRO A 142 1.52 -20.07 6.85
C PRO A 142 1.68 -19.54 5.43
N GLN A 143 2.86 -19.70 4.85
CA GLN A 143 3.18 -19.15 3.54
C GLN A 143 2.05 -19.46 2.57
N ASN A 144 1.37 -18.40 2.13
CA ASN A 144 0.27 -18.54 1.21
C ASN A 144 0.87 -18.73 -0.19
N PRO A 145 0.76 -19.90 -0.82
CA PRO A 145 1.35 -20.12 -2.14
C PRO A 145 0.75 -19.21 -3.22
N ALA A 146 -0.40 -18.57 -2.97
CA ALA A 146 -0.98 -17.58 -3.87
C ALA A 146 -0.35 -16.18 -3.73
N MET A 147 0.38 -15.92 -2.64
CA MET A 147 1.07 -14.67 -2.35
C MET A 147 2.46 -14.97 -1.74
N PRO A 148 3.39 -15.49 -2.55
CA PRO A 148 4.75 -15.75 -2.11
C PRO A 148 5.45 -14.48 -1.60
N GLY A 149 6.31 -14.63 -0.61
CA GLY A 149 7.16 -13.56 -0.07
C GLY A 149 6.46 -12.46 0.74
N VAL A 150 5.34 -12.74 1.42
CA VAL A 150 4.76 -11.79 2.39
C VAL A 150 5.73 -11.61 3.56
N LEU A 151 6.15 -10.37 3.84
CA LEU A 151 7.16 -10.07 4.87
C LEU A 151 6.57 -9.87 6.26
N ASN A 152 5.42 -9.20 6.35
CA ASN A 152 4.81 -8.83 7.63
C ASN A 152 3.31 -9.11 7.62
N ASN A 153 2.76 -9.34 8.81
CA ASN A 153 1.31 -9.33 9.01
C ASN A 153 0.78 -7.89 8.78
N PRO A 154 -0.49 -7.73 8.40
CA PRO A 154 -1.12 -6.41 8.41
C PRO A 154 -1.13 -5.88 9.85
N ASP A 155 -0.17 -4.99 10.15
CA ASP A 155 -0.05 -4.33 11.44
C ASP A 155 -1.12 -3.24 11.64
N CYS A 156 -1.79 -2.84 10.55
CA CYS A 156 -2.86 -1.86 10.58
C CYS A 156 -4.06 -2.36 9.77
N PHE A 157 -5.19 -2.47 10.46
CA PHE A 157 -6.50 -2.58 9.84
C PHE A 157 -7.20 -1.25 9.99
N VAL A 158 -7.68 -0.78 8.85
CA VAL A 158 -8.30 0.51 8.71
C VAL A 158 -9.74 0.29 8.27
N VAL A 159 -10.68 1.06 8.79
CA VAL A 159 -12.08 0.98 8.35
C VAL A 159 -12.56 2.30 7.79
N ASP A 160 -13.07 2.22 6.57
CA ASP A 160 -13.69 3.34 5.87
C ASP A 160 -15.21 3.21 5.92
N VAL A 161 -15.86 4.23 6.46
CA VAL A 161 -17.31 4.40 6.43
C VAL A 161 -17.62 5.58 5.52
N MET A 162 -18.30 5.32 4.41
CA MET A 162 -18.64 6.35 3.43
C MET A 162 -20.16 6.43 3.23
N PRO A 163 -20.76 7.62 3.26
CA PRO A 163 -22.16 7.81 2.88
C PRO A 163 -22.32 7.66 1.36
N ALA A 164 -23.55 7.44 0.90
CA ALA A 164 -23.81 7.33 -0.53
C ALA A 164 -23.43 8.64 -1.26
N GLY A 165 -22.71 8.50 -2.37
CA GLY A 165 -22.24 9.61 -3.19
C GLY A 165 -20.91 10.23 -2.73
N ALA A 166 -20.38 9.82 -1.57
CA ALA A 166 -19.05 10.24 -1.15
C ALA A 166 -17.98 9.68 -2.08
N VAL A 167 -16.94 10.48 -2.29
CA VAL A 167 -15.78 10.14 -3.11
C VAL A 167 -14.54 10.27 -2.22
N GLN A 168 -13.75 9.20 -2.14
CA GLN A 168 -12.40 9.27 -1.60
C GLN A 168 -11.53 9.96 -2.66
N GLU A 169 -10.84 11.02 -2.24
CA GLU A 169 -9.92 11.75 -3.10
C GLU A 169 -8.83 10.83 -3.67
N LEU A 170 -8.21 11.27 -4.77
CA LEU A 170 -7.18 10.51 -5.46
C LEU A 170 -5.99 10.23 -4.52
N ASP A 171 -5.74 8.95 -4.25
CA ASP A 171 -4.64 8.51 -3.38
C ASP A 171 -3.94 7.26 -3.93
N LEU A 172 -2.89 6.81 -3.25
CA LEU A 172 -2.22 5.54 -3.51
C LEU A 172 -1.61 4.97 -2.22
N ASP A 173 -1.41 3.66 -2.22
CA ASP A 173 -0.74 2.93 -1.15
C ASP A 173 0.67 2.51 -1.57
N TYR A 174 1.61 2.44 -0.63
CA TYR A 174 2.99 1.97 -0.89
C TYR A 174 3.10 0.45 -0.94
N ASN A 175 2.10 -0.22 -0.37
CA ASN A 175 1.98 -1.66 -0.23
C ASN A 175 0.77 -2.14 -1.03
N HIS A 176 0.55 -3.46 -1.06
CA HIS A 176 -0.66 -3.98 -1.70
C HIS A 176 -1.84 -3.75 -0.76
N ARG A 177 -2.85 -3.01 -1.20
CA ARG A 177 -4.06 -2.79 -0.41
C ARG A 177 -5.07 -3.90 -0.67
N MET A 178 -5.58 -4.45 0.41
CA MET A 178 -6.65 -5.42 0.45
C MET A 178 -7.91 -4.75 1.00
N SER A 179 -8.91 -4.62 0.14
CA SER A 179 -10.08 -3.80 0.40
C SER A 179 -11.35 -4.65 0.47
N VAL A 180 -11.78 -5.00 1.67
CA VAL A 180 -12.89 -5.93 1.94
C VAL A 180 -14.17 -5.13 2.22
N LEU A 181 -15.12 -5.17 1.29
CA LEU A 181 -16.38 -4.44 1.45
C LEU A 181 -17.32 -5.21 2.38
N LEU A 182 -17.51 -4.72 3.61
CA LEU A 182 -18.37 -5.34 4.60
C LEU A 182 -19.84 -5.02 4.37
N HIS A 183 -20.16 -3.83 3.83
CA HIS A 183 -21.53 -3.41 3.55
C HIS A 183 -21.58 -2.43 2.38
N GLY A 184 -22.67 -2.47 1.62
CA GLY A 184 -22.98 -1.50 0.56
C GLY A 184 -22.39 -1.86 -0.80
N CYS A 185 -22.20 -0.84 -1.63
CA CYS A 185 -21.70 -0.96 -3.00
C CYS A 185 -20.87 0.28 -3.34
N ARG A 186 -19.72 0.10 -3.98
CA ARG A 186 -18.86 1.20 -4.42
C ARG A 186 -18.24 0.94 -5.79
N ALA A 187 -17.97 2.02 -6.51
CA ALA A 187 -17.17 2.00 -7.72
C ALA A 187 -15.73 2.35 -7.39
N ILE A 188 -14.78 1.65 -8.01
CA ILE A 188 -13.35 1.89 -7.82
C ILE A 188 -12.71 2.08 -9.18
N TYR A 189 -11.97 3.15 -9.34
CA TYR A 189 -11.08 3.38 -10.47
C TYR A 189 -9.63 3.18 -10.03
N ILE A 190 -8.87 2.36 -10.77
CA ILE A 190 -7.48 2.03 -10.47
C ILE A 190 -6.64 2.31 -11.72
N ALA A 191 -5.75 3.30 -11.64
CA ALA A 191 -4.81 3.61 -12.71
C ALA A 191 -3.51 2.83 -12.56
N PRO A 192 -2.84 2.48 -13.66
CA PRO A 192 -1.53 1.87 -13.59
C PRO A 192 -0.49 2.87 -13.05
N PRO A 193 0.48 2.39 -12.26
CA PRO A 193 1.55 3.18 -11.66
C PRO A 193 2.67 3.50 -12.66
N THR A 194 2.32 4.09 -13.79
CA THR A 194 3.26 4.49 -14.84
C THR A 194 4.10 5.69 -14.39
N GLN A 195 5.24 5.94 -15.05
CA GLN A 195 6.04 7.14 -14.77
C GLN A 195 5.21 8.42 -14.88
N ARG A 196 4.26 8.48 -15.82
CA ARG A 196 3.35 9.63 -15.98
C ARG A 196 2.41 9.76 -14.80
N SER A 197 1.72 8.69 -14.41
CA SER A 197 0.83 8.67 -13.24
C SER A 197 1.57 9.05 -11.96
N MET A 198 2.77 8.51 -11.73
CA MET A 198 3.55 8.82 -10.52
C MET A 198 4.05 10.27 -10.51
N SER A 199 4.48 10.79 -11.67
CA SER A 199 4.88 12.20 -11.78
C SER A 199 3.70 13.13 -11.54
N ALA A 200 2.51 12.76 -12.02
CA ALA A 200 1.26 13.47 -11.80
C ALA A 200 0.90 13.56 -10.31
N MET A 201 0.92 12.42 -9.62
CA MET A 201 0.65 12.33 -8.18
C MET A 201 1.63 13.20 -7.40
N LYS A 202 2.92 13.15 -7.75
CA LYS A 202 3.94 13.98 -7.13
C LYS A 202 3.64 15.47 -7.30
N VAL A 203 3.34 15.91 -8.52
CA VAL A 203 2.98 17.31 -8.83
C VAL A 203 1.73 17.73 -8.07
N MET A 204 0.69 16.88 -8.06
CA MET A 204 -0.57 17.13 -7.35
C MET A 204 -0.31 17.44 -5.87
N TRP A 205 0.48 16.61 -5.19
CA TRP A 205 0.82 16.87 -3.80
C TRP A 205 1.76 18.07 -3.65
N THR A 206 2.83 18.19 -4.43
CA THR A 206 3.78 19.31 -4.23
C THR A 206 3.20 20.68 -4.55
N GLU A 207 2.30 20.77 -5.54
CA GLU A 207 1.75 22.03 -6.05
C GLU A 207 0.31 22.31 -5.58
N LYS A 208 -0.33 21.38 -4.86
CA LYS A 208 -1.74 21.47 -4.43
C LYS A 208 -2.70 21.74 -5.59
N SER A 209 -2.54 20.97 -6.67
CA SER A 209 -3.39 21.09 -7.87
C SER A 209 -4.63 20.21 -7.74
N ASP A 210 -5.82 20.80 -7.90
CA ASP A 210 -7.10 20.12 -7.68
C ASP A 210 -7.55 19.18 -8.82
N SER A 211 -6.92 19.22 -10.00
CA SER A 211 -7.39 18.43 -11.15
C SER A 211 -6.75 17.03 -11.26
N ALA A 212 -7.19 16.11 -10.40
CA ALA A 212 -6.85 14.68 -10.47
C ALA A 212 -7.16 14.03 -11.85
N SER A 213 -8.19 14.52 -12.54
CA SER A 213 -8.79 13.83 -13.69
C SER A 213 -8.04 13.99 -15.02
N SER A 214 -7.25 15.05 -15.21
CA SER A 214 -6.55 15.30 -16.48
C SER A 214 -5.20 14.58 -16.62
N VAL A 215 -4.77 13.84 -15.60
CA VAL A 215 -3.35 13.45 -15.47
C VAL A 215 -3.10 11.95 -15.34
N LEU A 216 -4.12 11.15 -15.04
CA LEU A 216 -3.98 9.70 -14.92
C LEU A 216 -4.01 9.01 -16.29
N ASP A 217 -3.21 7.96 -16.43
CA ASP A 217 -3.26 7.08 -17.60
C ASP A 217 -4.52 6.21 -17.58
N GLU A 218 -4.84 5.60 -18.72
CA GLU A 218 -5.98 4.68 -18.83
C GLU A 218 -5.89 3.52 -17.82
N GLY A 219 -6.91 3.41 -16.98
CA GLY A 219 -7.01 2.46 -15.87
C GLY A 219 -8.14 1.45 -16.03
N VAL A 220 -8.47 0.77 -14.93
CA VAL A 220 -9.65 -0.11 -14.83
C VAL A 220 -10.69 0.50 -13.90
N CYS A 221 -11.97 0.31 -14.21
CA CYS A 221 -13.06 0.61 -13.29
C CYS A 221 -13.88 -0.64 -12.98
N LEU A 222 -14.15 -0.88 -11.70
CA LEU A 222 -14.93 -2.00 -11.21
C LEU A 222 -16.04 -1.55 -10.27
N LEU A 223 -17.08 -2.38 -10.17
CA LEU A 223 -18.07 -2.34 -9.11
C LEU A 223 -17.69 -3.37 -8.06
N GLN A 224 -17.58 -2.94 -6.82
CA GLN A 224 -17.41 -3.81 -5.68
C GLN A 224 -18.73 -3.87 -4.91
N GLU A 225 -19.26 -5.08 -4.82
CA GLU A 225 -20.47 -5.42 -4.09
C GLU A 225 -20.13 -5.99 -2.69
N GLU A 226 -21.14 -6.07 -1.82
CA GLU A 226 -20.99 -6.54 -0.45
C GLU A 226 -20.28 -7.91 -0.38
N ASN A 227 -19.41 -8.04 0.61
CA ASN A 227 -18.54 -9.17 0.91
C ASN A 227 -17.43 -9.43 -0.13
N GLN A 228 -17.35 -8.69 -1.23
CA GLN A 228 -16.25 -8.82 -2.18
C GLN A 228 -14.97 -8.17 -1.65
N THR A 229 -13.83 -8.66 -2.13
CA THR A 229 -12.51 -8.13 -1.80
C THR A 229 -11.83 -7.61 -3.07
N VAL A 230 -11.28 -6.41 -3.01
CA VAL A 230 -10.47 -5.85 -4.10
C VAL A 230 -9.00 -5.83 -3.66
N PHE A 231 -8.13 -6.37 -4.50
CA PHE A 231 -6.68 -6.29 -4.33
C PHE A 231 -6.14 -5.21 -5.25
N ILE A 232 -5.45 -4.24 -4.66
CA ILE A 232 -4.92 -3.06 -5.32
C ILE A 232 -3.39 -3.14 -5.22
N PRO A 233 -2.68 -3.18 -6.35
CA PRO A 233 -1.22 -3.21 -6.36
C PRO A 233 -0.62 -1.90 -5.83
N PRO A 234 0.61 -1.93 -5.31
CA PRO A 234 1.30 -0.77 -4.77
C PRO A 234 1.49 0.31 -5.83
N PHE A 235 1.46 1.56 -5.38
CA PHE A 235 1.63 2.77 -6.17
C PHE A 235 0.56 3.04 -7.22
N CYS A 236 -0.49 2.20 -7.33
CA CYS A 236 -1.59 2.48 -8.24
C CYS A 236 -2.39 3.68 -7.72
N PRO A 237 -2.59 4.75 -8.51
CA PRO A 237 -3.53 5.80 -8.13
C PRO A 237 -4.96 5.27 -8.13
N VAL A 238 -5.72 5.55 -7.08
CA VAL A 238 -7.07 5.04 -6.85
C VAL A 238 -8.03 6.17 -6.52
N VAL A 239 -9.24 6.08 -7.08
CA VAL A 239 -10.39 6.89 -6.68
C VAL A 239 -11.54 5.93 -6.34
N ILE A 240 -12.18 6.15 -5.19
CA ILE A 240 -13.29 5.30 -4.71
C ILE A 240 -14.54 6.16 -4.58
N CYS A 241 -15.67 5.69 -5.10
CA CYS A 241 -16.95 6.34 -4.98
C CYS A 241 -17.99 5.40 -4.36
N ALA A 242 -18.56 5.78 -3.23
CA ALA A 242 -19.64 5.04 -2.59
C ALA A 242 -20.95 5.23 -3.38
N LEU A 243 -21.53 4.13 -3.90
CA LEU A 243 -22.81 4.17 -4.62
C LEU A 243 -24.00 3.95 -3.69
N GLN A 244 -23.72 3.35 -2.54
CA GLN A 244 -24.58 3.17 -1.38
C GLN A 244 -23.75 3.51 -0.13
N PRO A 245 -24.35 3.68 1.06
CA PRO A 245 -23.56 3.78 2.27
C PRO A 245 -22.68 2.54 2.43
N THR A 246 -21.36 2.71 2.55
CA THR A 246 -20.40 1.61 2.58
C THR A 246 -19.67 1.54 3.91
N VAL A 247 -19.34 0.31 4.31
CA VAL A 247 -18.34 0.06 5.34
C VAL A 247 -17.31 -0.90 4.75
N CYS A 248 -16.06 -0.48 4.66
CA CYS A 248 -14.95 -1.25 4.12
C CYS A 248 -13.90 -1.46 5.20
N ALA A 249 -13.32 -2.67 5.24
CA ALA A 249 -12.12 -2.95 6.00
C ALA A 249 -10.94 -3.07 5.04
N ASP A 250 -9.95 -2.23 5.25
CA ASP A 250 -8.72 -2.13 4.49
C ASP A 250 -7.53 -2.59 5.32
N TYR A 251 -6.61 -3.28 4.66
CA TYR A 251 -5.31 -3.62 5.24
C TYR A 251 -4.25 -3.72 4.15
N GLU A 252 -3.00 -3.53 4.54
CA GLU A 252 -1.87 -3.56 3.63
C GLU A 252 -1.07 -4.85 3.74
N LEU A 253 -0.54 -5.31 2.61
CA LEU A 253 0.37 -6.45 2.52
C LEU A 253 1.71 -6.00 1.94
N VAL A 254 2.77 -6.27 2.71
CA VAL A 254 4.14 -6.06 2.26
C VAL A 254 4.65 -7.34 1.62
N LEU A 255 5.00 -7.27 0.34
CA LEU A 255 5.66 -8.36 -0.38
C LEU A 255 7.14 -8.03 -0.58
N ALA A 256 8.00 -9.02 -0.39
CA ALA A 256 9.44 -8.91 -0.60
C ALA A 256 9.76 -8.36 -2.00
N SER A 257 9.06 -8.86 -3.02
CA SER A 257 9.22 -8.44 -4.42
C SER A 257 8.95 -6.94 -4.65
N ASN A 258 8.20 -6.28 -3.77
CA ASN A 258 7.86 -4.86 -3.87
C ASN A 258 8.89 -3.93 -3.19
N ILE A 259 9.79 -4.45 -2.35
CA ILE A 259 10.78 -3.61 -1.64
C ILE A 259 11.65 -2.78 -2.60
N PRO A 260 12.17 -3.33 -3.72
CA PRO A 260 12.91 -2.52 -4.69
C PRO A 260 12.10 -1.34 -5.24
N ARG A 261 10.82 -1.57 -5.53
CA ARG A 261 9.92 -0.54 -6.04
C ARG A 261 9.62 0.53 -4.98
N ARG A 262 9.42 0.14 -3.72
CA ARG A 262 9.26 1.08 -2.59
C ARG A 262 10.46 1.99 -2.43
N LEU A 263 11.66 1.42 -2.48
CA LEU A 263 12.91 2.18 -2.42
C LEU A 263 13.09 3.12 -3.62
N ALA A 264 12.70 2.69 -4.82
CA ALA A 264 12.80 3.51 -6.01
C ALA A 264 11.85 4.73 -6.02
N ASN A 265 10.76 4.68 -5.22
CA ASN A 265 9.72 5.70 -5.17
C ASN A 265 9.62 6.39 -3.80
N LEU A 266 10.73 6.48 -3.04
CA LEU A 266 10.76 7.17 -1.74
C LEU A 266 10.33 8.65 -1.84
N ASP A 267 10.56 9.28 -2.98
CA ASP A 267 10.20 10.67 -3.23
C ASP A 267 8.68 10.89 -3.34
N ILE A 268 7.92 9.88 -3.73
CA ILE A 268 6.45 9.86 -3.71
C ILE A 268 5.97 9.93 -2.26
N PHE A 269 6.58 9.14 -1.36
CA PHE A 269 6.29 9.23 0.07
C PHE A 269 6.57 10.62 0.64
N THR A 270 7.74 11.19 0.34
CA THR A 270 8.07 12.55 0.78
C THR A 270 7.05 13.58 0.27
N ALA A 271 6.58 13.44 -0.98
CA ALA A 271 5.60 14.37 -1.55
C ALA A 271 4.22 14.26 -0.86
N GLN A 272 3.72 13.03 -0.65
CA GLN A 272 2.45 12.81 0.04
C GLN A 272 2.52 13.24 1.50
N ASN A 273 3.59 12.89 2.23
CA ASN A 273 3.71 13.20 3.66
C ASN A 273 3.68 14.71 3.92
N LYS A 274 4.23 15.53 3.00
CA LYS A 274 4.20 17.00 3.08
C LYS A 274 2.79 17.61 3.06
N GLN A 275 1.75 16.86 2.64
CA GLN A 275 0.36 17.33 2.70
C GLN A 275 -0.26 17.24 4.08
N ARG A 276 0.32 16.46 4.99
CA ARG A 276 -0.25 16.21 6.31
C ARG A 276 0.00 17.39 7.25
N ALA A 277 -0.74 17.47 8.35
CA ALA A 277 -0.44 18.42 9.43
C ALA A 277 0.94 18.11 10.03
N LEU A 278 1.73 19.13 10.39
CA LEU A 278 3.14 19.00 10.83
C LEU A 278 3.35 17.92 11.90
N GLU A 279 2.45 17.82 12.88
CA GLU A 279 2.52 16.82 13.95
C GLU A 279 2.37 15.38 13.43
N LEU A 280 1.54 15.19 12.41
CA LEU A 280 1.36 13.88 11.75
C LEU A 280 2.49 13.58 10.76
N GLN A 281 3.12 14.61 10.17
CA GLN A 281 4.23 14.42 9.23
C GLN A 281 5.39 13.68 9.88
N GLN A 282 5.79 14.11 11.09
CA GLN A 282 6.92 13.53 11.81
C GLN A 282 6.63 12.08 12.22
N LYS A 283 5.46 11.84 12.83
CA LYS A 283 5.05 10.49 13.26
C LYS A 283 4.98 9.51 12.08
N ASN A 284 4.43 9.95 10.95
CA ASN A 284 4.33 9.10 9.75
C ASN A 284 5.70 8.85 9.12
N LEU A 285 6.59 9.84 9.15
CA LEU A 285 7.97 9.70 8.68
C LEU A 285 8.74 8.66 9.50
N GLU A 286 8.68 8.75 10.84
CA GLU A 286 9.30 7.79 11.74
C GLU A 286 8.77 6.37 11.51
N TRP A 287 7.43 6.21 11.47
CA TRP A 287 6.78 4.92 11.22
C TRP A 287 7.19 4.34 9.86
N PHE A 288 7.22 5.15 8.80
CA PHE A 288 7.60 4.69 7.47
C PHE A 288 9.06 4.23 7.40
N ILE A 289 9.98 4.97 8.04
CA ILE A 289 11.40 4.60 8.11
C ILE A 289 11.57 3.29 8.88
N GLU A 290 10.92 3.15 10.04
CA GLU A 290 10.96 1.92 10.81
C GLU A 290 10.44 0.74 9.97
N ALA A 291 9.29 0.90 9.32
CA ALA A 291 8.67 -0.12 8.48
C ALA A 291 9.61 -0.54 7.34
N ILE A 292 10.11 0.40 6.53
CA ILE A 292 10.95 0.05 5.37
C ILE A 292 12.29 -0.56 5.79
N VAL A 293 12.85 -0.13 6.91
CA VAL A 293 14.11 -0.67 7.43
C VAL A 293 13.91 -2.09 7.97
N ASN A 294 12.82 -2.34 8.68
CA ASN A 294 12.45 -3.68 9.12
C ASN A 294 12.19 -4.61 7.92
N ASP A 295 11.49 -4.12 6.90
CA ASP A 295 11.24 -4.90 5.67
C ASP A 295 12.55 -5.26 4.94
N ILE A 296 13.50 -4.31 4.82
CA ILE A 296 14.83 -4.59 4.28
C ILE A 296 15.57 -5.60 5.16
N ALA A 297 15.50 -5.45 6.48
CA ALA A 297 16.13 -6.37 7.42
C ALA A 297 15.63 -7.80 7.23
N LEU A 298 14.31 -7.98 7.06
CA LEU A 298 13.68 -9.26 6.79
C LEU A 298 14.19 -9.84 5.46
N VAL A 299 14.15 -9.08 4.36
CA VAL A 299 14.63 -9.58 3.05
C VAL A 299 16.12 -9.94 3.07
N LEU A 300 16.95 -9.18 3.78
CA LEU A 300 18.39 -9.43 3.83
C LEU A 300 18.78 -10.53 4.82
N SER A 301 18.03 -10.72 5.89
CA SER A 301 18.33 -11.72 6.94
C SER A 301 17.70 -13.07 6.65
N ASP A 302 16.56 -13.09 5.94
CA ASP A 302 15.82 -14.30 5.66
C ASP A 302 16.46 -15.08 4.50
N GLY A 303 16.75 -16.34 4.75
CA GLY A 303 17.46 -17.24 3.83
C GLY A 303 16.52 -18.06 2.95
N GLU A 304 15.22 -17.79 3.00
CA GLU A 304 14.21 -18.47 2.19
C GLU A 304 14.36 -18.15 0.69
N ASP A 305 14.04 -19.14 -0.15
CA ASP A 305 14.28 -19.07 -1.59
C ASP A 305 13.59 -17.86 -2.25
N GLU A 306 12.41 -17.46 -1.77
CA GLU A 306 11.61 -16.38 -2.35
C GLU A 306 12.20 -14.98 -2.08
N THR A 307 12.62 -14.69 -0.84
CA THR A 307 13.28 -13.42 -0.47
C THR A 307 14.69 -13.31 -1.04
N SER A 308 15.39 -14.44 -1.18
CA SER A 308 16.76 -14.48 -1.73
C SER A 308 16.86 -13.92 -3.16
N SER A 309 15.80 -14.07 -3.95
CA SER A 309 15.72 -13.57 -5.33
C SER A 309 15.60 -12.05 -5.43
N VAL A 310 15.17 -11.40 -4.34
CA VAL A 310 14.96 -9.94 -4.25
C VAL A 310 16.25 -9.19 -3.90
N VAL A 311 17.16 -9.82 -3.15
CA VAL A 311 18.43 -9.20 -2.71
C VAL A 311 19.22 -8.58 -3.87
N PRO A 312 19.43 -9.27 -5.02
CA PRO A 312 20.11 -8.66 -6.16
C PRO A 312 19.40 -7.40 -6.69
N ALA A 313 18.06 -7.38 -6.68
CA ALA A 313 17.29 -6.22 -7.12
C ALA A 313 17.48 -5.02 -6.19
N ILE A 314 17.50 -5.24 -4.87
CA ILE A 314 17.81 -4.18 -3.88
C ILE A 314 19.24 -3.67 -4.08
N CYS A 315 20.23 -4.56 -4.20
CA CYS A 315 21.61 -4.20 -4.48
C CYS A 315 21.75 -3.31 -5.73
N ASN A 316 21.07 -3.67 -6.82
CA ASN A 316 21.15 -2.97 -8.10
C ASN A 316 20.61 -1.54 -8.06
N ILE A 317 19.67 -1.23 -7.15
CA ILE A 317 19.10 0.10 -7.02
C ILE A 317 19.71 0.91 -5.87
N TRP A 318 20.45 0.27 -4.95
CA TRP A 318 20.90 0.86 -3.69
C TRP A 318 21.58 2.23 -3.87
N ASP A 319 22.60 2.30 -4.73
CA ASP A 319 23.35 3.53 -4.94
C ASP A 319 22.51 4.67 -5.54
N ARG A 320 21.38 4.34 -6.20
CA ARG A 320 20.44 5.35 -6.74
C ARG A 320 19.46 5.87 -5.69
N VAL A 321 19.20 5.10 -4.63
CA VAL A 321 18.16 5.41 -3.64
C VAL A 321 18.73 5.82 -2.27
N LYS A 322 20.01 5.53 -2.00
CA LYS A 322 20.67 5.82 -0.70
C LYS A 322 20.54 7.28 -0.27
N GLU A 323 20.61 8.23 -1.20
CA GLU A 323 20.52 9.66 -0.91
C GLU A 323 19.13 10.07 -0.46
N ASN A 324 18.08 9.56 -1.12
CA ASN A 324 16.70 9.79 -0.72
C ASN A 324 16.44 9.20 0.67
N LEU A 325 16.92 7.98 0.90
CA LEU A 325 16.78 7.34 2.20
C LEU A 325 17.53 8.11 3.30
N ARG A 326 18.75 8.57 3.03
CA ARG A 326 19.52 9.41 3.96
C ARG A 326 18.79 10.73 4.28
N SER A 327 18.16 11.36 3.30
CA SER A 327 17.33 12.55 3.51
C SER A 327 16.19 12.26 4.48
N LEU A 328 15.50 11.13 4.32
CA LEU A 328 14.42 10.73 5.22
C LEU A 328 14.92 10.51 6.65
N PHE A 329 16.05 9.80 6.85
CA PHE A 329 16.65 9.62 8.17
C PHE A 329 17.02 10.96 8.82
N TYR A 330 17.59 11.88 8.05
CA TYR A 330 17.94 13.22 8.54
C TYR A 330 16.70 14.04 8.91
N GLU A 331 15.66 14.01 8.08
CA GLU A 331 14.39 14.69 8.34
C GLU A 331 13.69 14.12 9.58
N ALA A 332 13.84 12.83 9.84
CA ALA A 332 13.24 12.14 10.98
C ALA A 332 14.03 12.25 12.30
N ASP A 333 15.23 12.83 12.28
CA ASP A 333 16.19 12.79 13.41
C ASP A 333 16.49 11.35 13.89
N LEU A 334 16.58 10.41 12.94
CA LEU A 334 16.85 8.99 13.21
C LEU A 334 18.27 8.58 12.83
N GLU A 335 18.87 7.73 13.66
CA GLU A 335 20.16 7.12 13.40
C GLU A 335 20.04 5.98 12.38
N TRP A 336 20.91 5.99 11.37
CA TRP A 336 20.90 5.01 10.28
C TRP A 336 21.79 3.78 10.53
N THR A 337 22.54 3.78 11.64
CA THR A 337 23.50 2.73 12.02
C THR A 337 22.90 1.33 12.09
N PHE A 338 21.59 1.22 12.34
CA PHE A 338 20.90 -0.07 12.30
C PHE A 338 20.89 -0.66 10.87
N LEU A 339 20.49 0.14 9.87
CA LEU A 339 20.48 -0.28 8.46
C LEU A 339 21.89 -0.61 7.94
N GLU A 340 22.89 0.14 8.39
CA GLU A 340 24.30 -0.15 8.13
C GLU A 340 24.70 -1.54 8.63
N ASN A 341 24.39 -1.85 9.89
CA ASN A 341 24.74 -3.13 10.50
C ASN A 341 24.06 -4.30 9.78
N ILE A 342 22.82 -4.12 9.29
CA ILE A 342 22.12 -5.12 8.47
C ILE A 342 22.92 -5.42 7.19
N TRP A 343 23.32 -4.38 6.44
CA TRP A 343 24.13 -4.56 5.23
C TRP A 343 25.48 -5.21 5.51
N ILE A 344 26.16 -4.78 6.58
CA ILE A 344 27.45 -5.35 6.97
C ILE A 344 27.30 -6.83 7.30
N GLU A 345 26.33 -7.23 8.13
CA GLU A 345 26.12 -8.63 8.47
C GLU A 345 25.73 -9.46 7.24
N GLN A 346 24.92 -8.90 6.32
CA GLN A 346 24.58 -9.59 5.08
C GLN A 346 25.79 -9.79 4.16
N MET A 347 26.67 -8.80 4.04
CA MET A 347 27.93 -8.97 3.31
C MET A 347 28.82 -10.01 4.00
N LEU A 348 28.91 -9.99 5.33
CA LEU A 348 29.70 -10.96 6.09
C LEU A 348 29.20 -12.40 5.95
N SER A 349 27.88 -12.60 5.85
CA SER A 349 27.25 -13.92 5.64
C SER A 349 27.74 -14.52 4.32
N LYS A 350 27.71 -13.75 3.22
CA LYS A 350 28.17 -14.16 1.89
C LYS A 350 29.69 -14.36 1.82
N LEU A 351 30.46 -13.62 2.62
CA LEU A 351 31.92 -13.73 2.72
C LEU A 351 32.42 -14.90 3.59
N SER A 352 31.51 -15.63 4.24
CA SER A 352 31.85 -16.76 5.12
C SER A 352 31.48 -18.12 4.53
N GLY A 353 30.81 -18.15 3.38
CA GLY A 353 30.44 -19.38 2.66
C GLY A 353 31.58 -19.99 1.83
N PRO A 354 31.49 -21.30 1.51
CA PRO A 354 32.47 -22.00 0.67
C PRO A 354 32.56 -21.44 -0.75
N GLU A 355 31.50 -20.77 -1.23
CA GLU A 355 31.41 -20.11 -2.53
C GLU A 355 31.70 -18.60 -2.45
N SER A 356 32.25 -18.11 -1.33
CA SER A 356 32.54 -16.69 -1.16
C SER A 356 33.49 -16.17 -2.23
N THR A 357 33.04 -15.16 -2.98
CA THR A 357 33.84 -14.49 -4.02
C THR A 357 34.79 -13.43 -3.44
N GLY A 358 34.66 -13.11 -2.14
CA GLY A 358 35.40 -12.02 -1.52
C GLY A 358 34.98 -10.63 -2.04
N SER A 359 33.85 -10.54 -2.74
CA SER A 359 33.35 -9.32 -3.38
C SER A 359 32.17 -8.69 -2.61
N CYS A 360 32.03 -7.38 -2.74
CA CYS A 360 30.86 -6.63 -2.29
C CYS A 360 29.60 -7.09 -3.04
N VAL A 361 28.49 -7.29 -2.33
CA VAL A 361 27.21 -7.72 -2.93
C VAL A 361 26.48 -6.59 -3.68
N ILE A 362 26.86 -5.34 -3.44
CA ILE A 362 26.25 -4.16 -4.07
C ILE A 362 26.98 -3.80 -5.36
N CYS A 363 28.29 -3.52 -5.31
CA CYS A 363 29.08 -3.13 -6.50
C CYS A 363 29.89 -4.24 -7.15
N GLY A 364 30.04 -5.41 -6.53
CA GLY A 364 30.90 -6.49 -7.04
C GLY A 364 32.41 -6.30 -6.81
N ASP A 365 32.84 -5.16 -6.27
CA ASP A 365 34.26 -4.87 -5.98
C ASP A 365 34.88 -5.93 -5.07
N LYS A 366 36.09 -6.38 -5.38
CA LYS A 366 36.85 -7.29 -4.53
C LYS A 366 37.32 -6.57 -3.28
N LEU A 367 36.99 -7.11 -2.11
CA LEU A 367 37.31 -6.50 -0.81
C LEU A 367 38.70 -6.87 -0.28
N GLY A 368 39.44 -7.73 -0.99
CA GLY A 368 40.78 -8.16 -0.57
C GLY A 368 40.80 -8.93 0.75
N ILE A 369 39.68 -9.52 1.14
CA ILE A 369 39.53 -10.22 2.42
C ILE A 369 40.21 -11.58 2.35
N SER A 370 41.17 -11.81 3.25
CA SER A 370 41.79 -13.12 3.41
C SER A 370 40.80 -14.13 4.02
N ASN A 371 40.78 -15.36 3.50
CA ASN A 371 40.00 -16.46 4.08
C ASN A 371 40.40 -16.79 5.52
N ARG A 372 41.60 -16.38 5.96
CA ARG A 372 42.10 -16.55 7.33
C ARG A 372 41.82 -15.37 8.26
N ALA A 373 41.21 -14.29 7.75
CA ALA A 373 40.88 -13.13 8.57
C ALA A 373 39.79 -13.48 9.60
N THR A 374 39.93 -12.93 10.81
CA THR A 374 38.91 -13.07 11.88
C THR A 374 37.61 -12.37 11.47
N LYS A 375 36.46 -12.77 12.04
CA LYS A 375 35.15 -12.10 11.77
C LYS A 375 35.25 -10.59 12.01
N ALA A 376 35.93 -10.17 13.08
CA ALA A 376 36.14 -8.76 13.39
C ALA A 376 36.94 -8.03 12.30
N ALA A 377 38.05 -8.62 11.82
CA ALA A 377 38.84 -8.02 10.75
C ALA A 377 38.06 -7.94 9.43
N LYS A 378 37.25 -8.96 9.11
CA LYS A 378 36.33 -8.91 7.97
C LYS A 378 35.31 -7.78 8.12
N LYS A 379 34.69 -7.66 9.31
CA LYS A 379 33.71 -6.61 9.62
C LYS A 379 34.29 -5.23 9.35
N THR A 380 35.48 -4.91 9.87
CA THR A 380 36.13 -3.61 9.65
C THR A 380 36.41 -3.29 8.18
N ILE A 381 36.74 -4.30 7.35
CA ILE A 381 36.97 -4.10 5.92
C ILE A 381 35.66 -3.81 5.19
N VAL A 382 34.62 -4.61 5.48
CA VAL A 382 33.28 -4.48 4.89
C VAL A 382 32.66 -3.14 5.27
N ASP A 383 32.67 -2.81 6.56
CA ASP A 383 32.20 -1.56 7.14
C ASP A 383 32.83 -0.35 6.43
N ARG A 384 34.17 -0.28 6.40
CA ARG A 384 34.89 0.79 5.69
C ARG A 384 34.51 0.87 4.21
N HIS A 385 34.36 -0.26 3.54
CA HIS A 385 33.97 -0.27 2.13
C HIS A 385 32.56 0.28 1.94
N PHE A 386 31.59 -0.19 2.75
CA PHE A 386 30.22 0.28 2.70
C PHE A 386 30.12 1.78 2.97
N GLN A 387 30.77 2.26 4.04
CA GLN A 387 30.87 3.68 4.37
C GLN A 387 31.48 4.50 3.22
N ASN A 388 32.53 4.02 2.56
CA ASN A 388 33.19 4.81 1.52
C ASN A 388 32.52 4.76 0.15
N LYS A 389 31.74 3.71 -0.16
CA LYS A 389 31.20 3.46 -1.51
C LYS A 389 29.68 3.55 -1.58
N HIS A 390 28.99 3.12 -0.53
CA HIS A 390 27.56 2.86 -0.55
C HIS A 390 26.76 3.70 0.43
N TRP A 391 27.44 4.47 1.29
CA TRP A 391 26.76 5.36 2.22
C TRP A 391 27.41 6.73 2.43
N GLY A 392 28.71 6.87 2.26
CA GLY A 392 29.40 8.14 2.46
C GLY A 392 28.94 9.22 1.48
N PRO A 393 29.13 10.51 1.81
CA PRO A 393 28.86 11.59 0.89
C PRO A 393 29.77 11.45 -0.35
N GLU A 394 29.18 11.58 -1.54
CA GLU A 394 29.93 11.62 -2.81
C GLU A 394 30.79 12.87 -2.95
#